data_AF-A0A8J3UE56-F1
#
_entry.id   AF-A0A8J3UE56-F1
#
_cell.length_a   1.000
_cell.length_b   1.000
_cell.length_c   1.000
_cell.angle_alpha   90.00
_cell.angle_beta   90.00
_cell.angle_gamma   90.00
#
_symmetry.space_group_name_H-M   'P 1'
#
loop_
_entity.id
_entity.type
_entity.pdbx_description
1 polymer ?
#
loop_
_entity_poly.entity_id
_entity_poly.type
_entity_poly.pdbx_seq_one_letter_code
_entity_poly.pdbx_strand_id
1 'polypeptide(L)'
;MANVNDTTSAIVRLIRERRENPGLLQARVSVRAAARRANALGGEFSEPTWRRIESGTRDIDDREIVFMVAAINDLADSPVISPEEIEQAGRPSAAELYRALIRERAKTDPALAHLDADVTPSVLLQKLQGMLAEIRGLRGVSAEQKAQMEQSLMLQVDALLDAVSAQLHILRPR
;
A
#
# COMPACT_ATOMS: atom_id res chain seq x y z
N MET A 1 29.47 5.85 -22.95
CA MET A 1 29.84 5.05 -21.77
C MET A 1 28.55 4.67 -21.06
N ALA A 2 28.07 3.44 -21.26
CA ALA A 2 26.86 2.95 -20.60
C ALA A 2 27.22 2.55 -19.16
N ASN A 3 26.43 2.99 -18.19
CA ASN A 3 26.67 2.80 -16.77
C ASN A 3 26.40 1.33 -16.41
N VAL A 4 27.42 0.62 -15.92
CA VAL A 4 27.45 -0.85 -15.73
C VAL A 4 26.71 -1.33 -14.46
N ASN A 5 26.03 -0.46 -13.70
CA ASN A 5 25.65 -0.77 -12.31
C ASN A 5 24.15 -0.76 -11.98
N ASP A 6 23.23 -0.93 -12.93
CA ASP A 6 21.80 -1.07 -12.59
C ASP A 6 21.27 -2.50 -12.79
N THR A 7 21.89 -3.45 -12.09
CA THR A 7 21.38 -4.82 -11.93
C THR A 7 20.43 -4.93 -10.74
N THR A 8 19.85 -3.81 -10.30
CA THR A 8 18.93 -3.79 -9.16
C THR A 8 17.59 -4.37 -9.62
N SER A 9 17.15 -5.48 -9.00
CA SER A 9 15.88 -6.11 -9.35
C SER A 9 14.70 -5.11 -9.28
N ALA A 10 13.69 -5.29 -10.14
CA ALA A 10 12.55 -4.38 -10.25
C ALA A 10 11.84 -4.15 -8.90
N ILE A 11 11.74 -5.19 -8.08
CA ILE A 11 11.15 -5.10 -6.73
C ILE A 11 11.98 -4.23 -5.78
N VAL A 12 13.32 -4.33 -5.82
CA VAL A 12 14.19 -3.51 -4.97
C VAL A 12 14.11 -2.04 -5.38
N ARG A 13 14.05 -1.77 -6.69
CA ARG A 13 13.81 -0.43 -7.21
C ARG A 13 12.47 0.14 -6.71
N LEU A 14 11.39 -0.62 -6.81
CA LEU A 14 10.07 -0.23 -6.31
C LEU A 14 10.11 0.10 -4.81
N ILE A 15 10.68 -0.80 -3.99
CA ILE A 15 10.80 -0.63 -2.53
C ILE A 15 11.57 0.65 -2.22
N ARG A 16 12.70 0.88 -2.88
CA ARG A 16 13.52 2.08 -2.69
C ARG A 16 12.75 3.33 -3.11
N GLU A 17 12.13 3.32 -4.29
CA GLU A 17 11.40 4.48 -4.82
C GLU A 17 10.27 4.90 -3.88
N ARG A 18 9.46 3.95 -3.41
CA ARG A 18 8.35 4.23 -2.50
C ARG A 18 8.82 4.63 -1.11
N ARG A 19 9.97 4.13 -0.65
CA ARG A 19 10.59 4.59 0.60
C ARG A 19 11.08 6.04 0.50
N GLU A 20 11.69 6.39 -0.63
CA GLU A 20 12.30 7.71 -0.87
C GLU A 20 11.28 8.77 -1.24
N ASN A 21 10.24 8.39 -1.98
CA ASN A 21 9.18 9.23 -2.49
C ASN A 21 7.80 8.59 -2.22
N PRO A 22 7.38 8.49 -0.96
CA PRO A 22 6.12 7.83 -0.60
C PRO A 22 4.88 8.61 -1.06
N GLY A 23 5.01 9.91 -1.36
CA GLY A 23 3.96 10.75 -1.92
C GLY A 23 4.22 12.23 -1.65
N LEU A 24 3.42 13.11 -2.25
CA LEU A 24 3.59 14.57 -2.17
C LEU A 24 3.53 15.15 -0.74
N LEU A 25 2.82 14.47 0.16
CA LEU A 25 2.60 14.93 1.54
C LEU A 25 3.24 14.01 2.60
N GLN A 26 3.94 12.97 2.17
CA GLN A 26 4.51 11.98 3.09
C GLN A 26 6.01 12.18 3.26
N ALA A 27 6.47 12.15 4.51
CA ALA A 27 7.89 12.25 4.80
C ALA A 27 8.62 10.99 4.30
N ARG A 28 9.82 11.20 3.73
CA ARG A 28 10.71 10.10 3.34
C ARG A 28 10.95 9.16 4.53
N VAL A 29 10.81 7.86 4.29
CA VAL A 29 11.12 6.85 5.28
C VAL A 29 12.64 6.63 5.33
N SER A 30 13.26 6.89 6.48
CA SER A 30 14.70 6.64 6.64
C SER A 30 15.00 5.12 6.67
N VAL A 31 16.14 4.71 6.11
CA VAL A 31 16.57 3.29 6.15
C VAL A 31 16.65 2.77 7.58
N ARG A 32 17.15 3.58 8.51
CA ARG A 32 17.23 3.22 9.92
C ARG A 32 15.87 2.94 10.56
N ALA A 33 14.86 3.74 10.22
CA ALA A 33 13.50 3.53 10.71
C ALA A 33 12.89 2.27 10.08
N ALA A 34 13.03 2.11 8.76
CA ALA A 34 12.51 0.96 8.02
C ALA A 34 13.11 -0.36 8.52
N ALA A 35 14.43 -0.44 8.66
CA ALA A 35 15.12 -1.64 9.16
C ALA A 35 14.69 -1.99 10.59
N ARG A 36 14.55 -0.98 11.46
CA ARG A 36 14.08 -1.20 12.84
C ARG A 36 12.64 -1.71 12.86
N ARG A 37 11.77 -1.17 12.00
CA ARG A 37 10.38 -1.62 11.91
C ARG A 37 10.29 -3.03 11.34
N ALA A 38 11.07 -3.37 10.31
CA ALA A 38 11.13 -4.72 9.76
C ALA A 38 11.60 -5.75 10.81
N ASN A 39 12.56 -5.40 11.68
CA ASN A 39 12.93 -6.24 12.82
C ASN A 39 11.77 -6.45 13.80
N ALA A 40 11.03 -5.39 14.12
CA ALA A 40 9.90 -5.48 15.04
C ALA A 40 8.78 -6.38 14.49
N LEU A 41 8.70 -6.55 13.17
CA LEU A 41 7.79 -7.48 12.48
C LEU A 41 8.32 -8.93 12.42
N GLY A 42 9.51 -9.20 12.96
CA GLY A 42 10.13 -10.53 12.97
C GLY A 42 11.10 -10.81 11.82
N GLY A 43 11.52 -9.77 11.08
CA GLY A 43 12.63 -9.85 10.13
C GLY A 43 14.01 -9.74 10.81
N GLU A 44 15.08 -10.02 10.07
CA GLU A 44 16.47 -9.87 10.51
C GLU A 44 17.19 -8.80 9.69
N PHE A 45 16.84 -7.55 9.93
CA PHE A 45 17.36 -6.38 9.26
C PHE A 45 18.34 -5.60 10.13
N SER A 46 19.40 -5.14 9.50
CA SER A 46 20.22 -4.03 10.02
C SER A 46 20.19 -2.91 9.00
N GLU A 47 20.48 -1.67 9.41
CA GLU A 47 20.61 -0.57 8.44
C GLU A 47 21.65 -0.89 7.33
N PRO A 48 22.84 -1.45 7.64
CA PRO A 48 23.79 -1.90 6.62
C PRO A 48 23.24 -2.99 5.70
N THR A 49 22.44 -3.93 6.23
CA THR A 49 21.81 -4.99 5.44
C THR A 49 20.84 -4.38 4.43
N TRP A 50 19.95 -3.50 4.89
CA TRP A 50 18.96 -2.84 4.04
C TRP A 50 19.63 -2.03 2.93
N ARG A 51 20.67 -1.26 3.25
CA ARG A 51 21.43 -0.49 2.24
C ARG A 51 22.06 -1.38 1.18
N ARG A 52 22.63 -2.52 1.58
CA ARG A 52 23.23 -3.49 0.64
C ARG A 52 22.20 -4.11 -0.29
N ILE A 53 20.98 -4.33 0.19
CA ILE A 53 19.85 -4.78 -0.62
C ILE A 53 19.48 -3.68 -1.62
N GLU A 54 19.24 -2.45 -1.16
CA GLU A 54 18.85 -1.33 -2.03
C GLU A 54 19.91 -0.93 -3.07
N SER A 55 21.19 -1.20 -2.80
CA SER A 55 22.28 -1.00 -3.75
C SER A 55 22.51 -2.18 -4.70
N GLY A 56 21.73 -3.26 -4.58
CA GLY A 56 21.91 -4.48 -5.36
C GLY A 56 23.20 -5.26 -5.02
N THR A 57 23.88 -4.91 -3.92
CA THR A 57 25.11 -5.59 -3.46
C THR A 57 24.80 -6.88 -2.70
N ARG A 58 23.53 -7.07 -2.33
CA ARG A 58 23.01 -8.29 -1.71
C ARG A 58 21.66 -8.63 -2.34
N ASP A 59 21.48 -9.88 -2.70
CA ASP A 59 20.18 -10.40 -3.13
C ASP A 59 19.18 -10.47 -1.97
N ILE A 60 17.90 -10.37 -2.33
CA ILE A 60 16.78 -10.36 -1.39
C ILE A 60 15.85 -11.55 -1.65
N ASP A 61 15.49 -12.27 -0.59
CA ASP A 61 14.49 -13.33 -0.66
C ASP A 61 13.05 -12.80 -0.54
N ASP A 62 12.05 -13.66 -0.80
CA ASP A 62 10.64 -13.24 -0.79
C ASP A 62 10.13 -12.85 0.61
N ARG A 63 10.67 -13.46 1.67
CA ARG A 63 10.29 -13.15 3.04
C ARG A 63 10.85 -11.78 3.46
N GLU A 64 12.07 -11.48 3.04
CA GLU A 64 12.70 -10.19 3.22
C GLU A 64 11.95 -9.08 2.48
N ILE A 65 11.48 -9.33 1.25
CA ILE A 65 10.60 -8.40 0.52
C ILE A 65 9.37 -8.06 1.35
N VAL A 66 8.68 -9.08 1.85
CA VAL A 66 7.45 -8.93 2.64
C VAL A 66 7.68 -8.03 3.86
N PHE A 67 8.78 -8.24 4.60
CA PHE A 67 9.09 -7.42 5.77
C PHE A 67 9.52 -6.01 5.41
N MET A 68 10.29 -5.82 4.33
CA MET A 68 10.67 -4.49 3.87
C MET A 68 9.44 -3.69 3.45
N VAL A 69 8.54 -4.29 2.67
CA VAL A 69 7.29 -3.66 2.22
C VAL A 69 6.39 -3.34 3.41
N ALA A 70 6.17 -4.31 4.31
CA ALA A 70 5.34 -4.10 5.49
C ALA A 70 5.88 -2.99 6.40
N ALA A 71 7.21 -2.89 6.56
CA ALA A 71 7.83 -1.85 7.35
C ALA A 71 7.66 -0.45 6.74
N ILE A 72 7.73 -0.33 5.40
CA ILE A 72 7.49 0.95 4.73
C ILE A 72 6.02 1.34 4.86
N ASN A 73 5.09 0.42 4.59
CA ASN A 73 3.65 0.69 4.70
C ASN A 73 3.21 1.01 6.12
N ASP A 74 3.82 0.40 7.15
CA ASP A 74 3.54 0.71 8.56
C ASP A 74 4.04 2.11 8.99
N LEU A 75 5.07 2.63 8.32
CA LEU A 75 5.66 3.94 8.60
C LEU A 75 5.07 5.04 7.72
N ALA A 76 4.33 4.67 6.70
CA ALA A 76 3.55 5.57 5.87
C ALA A 76 2.13 5.71 6.46
N ASP A 77 1.53 6.89 6.34
CA ASP A 77 0.15 7.12 6.78
C ASP A 77 -0.88 6.36 5.92
N SER A 78 -0.46 5.87 4.75
CA SER A 78 -1.27 5.11 3.81
C SER A 78 -0.41 4.06 3.11
N PRO A 79 -0.95 2.90 2.68
CA PRO A 79 -0.18 1.90 1.94
C PRO A 79 0.40 2.49 0.64
N VAL A 80 1.71 2.41 0.48
CA VAL A 80 2.46 2.92 -0.69
C VAL A 80 2.92 1.81 -1.64
N ILE A 81 2.84 0.55 -1.21
CA ILE A 81 3.13 -0.63 -2.03
C ILE A 81 2.03 -1.67 -1.83
N SER A 82 1.35 -2.07 -2.91
CA SER A 82 0.34 -3.14 -2.90
C SER A 82 0.92 -4.52 -3.24
N PRO A 83 0.22 -5.62 -2.91
CA PRO A 83 0.57 -6.95 -3.41
C PRO A 83 0.66 -7.04 -4.93
N GLU A 84 -0.23 -6.33 -5.64
CA GLU A 84 -0.28 -6.32 -7.11
C GLU A 84 0.97 -5.66 -7.69
N GLU A 85 1.50 -4.62 -7.06
CA GLU A 85 2.76 -3.98 -7.49
C GLU A 85 3.97 -4.91 -7.26
N ILE A 86 3.97 -5.70 -6.20
CA ILE A 86 5.01 -6.73 -5.95
C ILE A 86 4.97 -7.81 -7.03
N GLU A 87 3.77 -8.25 -7.39
CA GLU A 87 3.53 -9.24 -8.44
C GLU A 87 3.98 -8.72 -9.82
N GLN A 88 3.60 -7.49 -10.17
CA GLN A 88 4.04 -6.81 -11.39
C GLN A 88 5.56 -6.59 -11.44
N ALA A 89 6.22 -6.45 -10.29
CA ALA A 89 7.67 -6.39 -10.18
C ALA A 89 8.36 -7.76 -10.31
N GLY A 90 7.61 -8.82 -10.65
CA GLY A 90 8.13 -10.15 -10.94
C GLY A 90 8.33 -11.05 -9.72
N ARG A 91 7.68 -10.75 -8.59
CA ARG A 91 7.80 -11.53 -7.34
C ARG A 91 6.44 -12.05 -6.84
N PRO A 92 5.75 -12.92 -7.60
CA PRO A 92 4.41 -13.40 -7.26
C PRO A 92 4.35 -14.13 -5.89
N SER A 93 5.34 -14.96 -5.56
CA SER A 93 5.41 -15.64 -4.27
C SER A 93 5.49 -14.67 -3.08
N ALA A 94 6.27 -13.58 -3.22
CA ALA A 94 6.34 -12.53 -2.21
C ALA A 94 4.99 -11.79 -2.07
N ALA A 95 4.29 -11.56 -3.18
CA ALA A 95 2.96 -10.95 -3.15
C ALA A 95 1.94 -11.81 -2.39
N GLU A 96 1.95 -13.12 -2.61
CA GLU A 96 1.09 -14.06 -1.86
C GLU A 96 1.40 -14.08 -0.36
N LEU A 97 2.68 -14.13 0.00
CA LEU A 97 3.13 -14.03 1.40
C LEU A 97 2.70 -12.71 2.02
N TYR A 98 2.76 -11.61 1.27
CA TYR A 98 2.33 -10.30 1.76
C TYR A 98 0.81 -10.24 1.98
N ARG A 99 0.01 -10.81 1.07
CA ARG A 99 -1.45 -10.97 1.26
C ARG A 99 -1.76 -11.80 2.52
N ALA A 100 -1.02 -12.88 2.76
CA ALA A 100 -1.16 -13.69 3.97
C ALA A 100 -0.83 -12.88 5.24
N LEU A 101 0.26 -12.11 5.24
CA LEU A 101 0.62 -11.25 6.35
C LEU A 101 -0.47 -10.20 6.65
N ILE A 102 -1.01 -9.56 5.61
CA ILE A 102 -2.12 -8.59 5.76
C ILE A 102 -3.34 -9.25 6.40
N ARG A 103 -3.72 -10.45 5.94
CA ARG A 103 -4.87 -11.20 6.50
C ARG A 103 -4.64 -11.59 7.96
N GLU A 104 -3.45 -12.07 8.32
CA GLU A 104 -3.13 -12.42 9.71
C GLU A 104 -3.13 -11.19 10.63
N ARG A 105 -2.61 -10.06 10.15
CA ARG A 105 -2.65 -8.79 10.88
C ARG A 105 -4.08 -8.25 11.05
N ALA A 106 -4.93 -8.43 10.03
CA ALA A 106 -6.35 -8.06 10.13
C ALA A 106 -7.10 -8.89 11.19
N LYS A 107 -6.74 -10.17 11.38
CA LYS A 107 -7.33 -11.02 12.44
C LYS A 107 -6.92 -10.60 13.85
N THR A 108 -5.75 -9.99 14.02
CA THR A 108 -5.19 -9.59 15.32
C THR A 108 -5.54 -8.16 15.72
N ASP A 109 -6.15 -7.39 14.82
CA ASP A 109 -6.70 -6.06 15.12
C ASP A 109 -8.20 -6.18 15.48
N PRO A 110 -8.59 -6.04 16.76
CA PRO A 110 -9.98 -6.18 17.18
C PRO A 110 -10.92 -5.12 16.58
N ALA A 111 -10.39 -4.02 16.02
CA ALA A 111 -11.18 -3.04 15.28
C ALA A 111 -11.49 -3.47 13.83
N LEU A 112 -10.71 -4.42 13.28
CA LEU A 112 -10.88 -4.97 11.93
C LEU A 112 -11.50 -6.38 11.94
N ALA A 113 -11.65 -7.02 13.10
CA ALA A 113 -12.21 -8.37 13.24
C ALA A 113 -13.67 -8.52 12.74
N HIS A 114 -14.37 -7.41 12.48
CA HIS A 114 -15.72 -7.38 11.90
C HIS A 114 -15.76 -6.92 10.44
N LEU A 115 -14.61 -6.51 9.89
CA LEU A 115 -14.48 -6.21 8.48
C LEU A 115 -14.16 -7.51 7.75
N ASP A 116 -14.99 -7.84 6.77
CA ASP A 116 -14.78 -8.97 5.88
C ASP A 116 -13.34 -8.90 5.33
N ALA A 117 -12.55 -9.96 5.53
CA ALA A 117 -11.09 -9.93 5.29
C ALA A 117 -10.72 -9.64 3.82
N ASP A 118 -11.70 -9.72 2.93
CA ASP A 118 -11.61 -9.39 1.51
C ASP A 118 -11.87 -7.91 1.22
N VAL A 119 -12.38 -7.12 2.17
CA VAL A 119 -12.57 -5.66 2.02
C VAL A 119 -11.30 -4.95 2.46
N THR A 120 -10.30 -5.00 1.58
CA THR A 120 -9.07 -4.20 1.71
C THR A 120 -9.28 -2.79 1.13
N PRO A 121 -8.42 -1.81 1.47
CA PRO A 121 -8.44 -0.49 0.82
C PRO A 121 -8.37 -0.59 -0.72
N SER A 122 -7.58 -1.54 -1.22
CA SER A 122 -7.48 -1.83 -2.66
C SER A 122 -8.80 -2.31 -3.26
N VAL A 123 -9.53 -3.18 -2.56
CA VAL A 123 -10.84 -3.68 -3.00
C VAL A 123 -11.91 -2.60 -2.98
N LEU A 124 -11.86 -1.68 -2.00
CA LEU A 124 -12.74 -0.50 -1.97
C LEU A 124 -12.46 0.44 -3.15
N LEU A 125 -11.19 0.73 -3.43
CA LEU A 125 -10.80 1.55 -4.59
C LEU A 125 -11.21 0.89 -5.91
N GLN A 126 -11.01 -0.43 -6.05
CA GLN A 126 -11.46 -1.17 -7.23
C GLN A 126 -12.98 -1.15 -7.39
N LYS A 127 -13.74 -1.30 -6.30
CA LYS A 127 -15.21 -1.18 -6.34
C LYS A 127 -15.65 0.22 -6.77
N LEU A 128 -15.02 1.27 -6.22
CA LEU A 128 -15.32 2.65 -6.62
C LEU A 128 -15.01 2.90 -8.10
N GLN A 129 -13.85 2.44 -8.57
CA GLN A 129 -13.48 2.52 -9.99
C GLN A 129 -14.44 1.75 -10.90
N GLY A 130 -14.86 0.55 -10.48
CA GLY A 130 -15.86 -0.25 -11.17
C GLY A 130 -17.19 0.48 -11.30
N MET A 131 -17.69 1.05 -10.21
CA MET A 131 -18.94 1.83 -10.20
C MET A 131 -18.86 3.07 -11.10
N LEU A 132 -17.73 3.79 -11.11
CA LEU A 132 -17.53 4.92 -12.03
C LEU A 132 -17.49 4.45 -13.50
N ALA A 133 -16.83 3.32 -13.78
CA ALA A 133 -16.80 2.74 -15.13
C ALA A 133 -18.20 2.30 -15.60
N GLU A 134 -19.01 1.74 -14.70
CA GLU A 134 -20.41 1.39 -14.98
C GLU A 134 -21.25 2.62 -15.33
N ILE A 135 -21.16 3.70 -14.53
CA ILE A 135 -21.85 4.97 -14.81
C ILE A 135 -21.48 5.49 -16.20
N ARG A 136 -20.19 5.46 -16.56
CA ARG A 136 -19.70 5.85 -17.88
C ARG A 136 -20.25 4.96 -18.99
N GLY A 137 -20.41 3.66 -18.71
CA GLY A 137 -20.92 2.65 -19.63
C GLY A 137 -22.43 2.68 -19.88
N LEU A 138 -23.22 3.38 -19.05
CA LEU A 138 -24.68 3.42 -19.18
C LEU A 138 -25.13 3.92 -20.56
N ARG A 139 -25.99 3.14 -21.22
CA ARG A 139 -26.62 3.51 -22.50
C ARG A 139 -27.98 4.16 -22.24
N GLY A 140 -28.32 5.18 -23.03
CA GLY A 140 -29.58 5.92 -22.87
C GLY A 140 -29.55 7.02 -21.79
N VAL A 141 -28.42 7.24 -21.14
CA VAL A 141 -28.20 8.30 -20.15
C VAL A 141 -27.33 9.39 -20.79
N SER A 142 -27.71 10.66 -20.62
CA SER A 142 -26.97 11.79 -21.18
C SER A 142 -25.61 11.97 -20.50
N ALA A 143 -24.67 12.65 -21.17
CA ALA A 143 -23.36 12.94 -20.57
C ALA A 143 -23.47 13.77 -19.27
N GLU A 144 -24.44 14.68 -19.22
CA GLU A 144 -24.72 15.52 -18.05
C GLU A 144 -25.27 14.69 -16.88
N GLN A 145 -26.19 13.76 -17.16
CA GLN A 145 -26.72 12.85 -16.14
C GLN A 145 -25.62 11.92 -15.60
N LYS A 146 -24.72 11.42 -16.45
CA LYS A 146 -23.55 10.64 -16.01
C LYS A 146 -22.64 11.46 -15.11
N ALA A 147 -22.34 12.72 -15.47
CA ALA A 147 -21.53 13.60 -14.64
C ALA A 147 -22.18 13.85 -13.27
N GLN A 148 -23.50 14.05 -13.22
CA GLN A 148 -24.24 14.21 -11.96
C GLN A 148 -24.19 12.93 -11.10
N MET A 149 -24.29 11.75 -11.72
CA MET A 149 -24.17 10.47 -11.02
C MET A 149 -22.77 10.24 -10.45
N GLU A 150 -21.72 10.51 -11.23
CA GLU A 150 -20.33 10.43 -10.75
C GLU A 150 -20.10 11.41 -9.58
N GLN A 151 -20.59 12.65 -9.71
CA GLN A 151 -20.45 13.66 -8.68
C GLN A 151 -21.21 13.29 -7.39
N SER A 152 -22.44 12.77 -7.52
CA SER A 152 -23.22 12.33 -6.36
C SER A 152 -22.54 11.17 -5.63
N LEU A 153 -21.99 10.22 -6.37
CA LEU A 153 -21.23 9.10 -5.80
C LEU A 153 -20.01 9.59 -5.02
N MET A 154 -19.22 10.49 -5.61
CA MET A 154 -18.04 11.04 -4.95
C MET A 154 -18.40 11.83 -3.68
N LEU A 155 -19.46 12.64 -3.71
CA LEU A 155 -19.94 13.38 -2.53
C LEU A 155 -20.41 12.45 -1.40
N GLN A 156 -21.05 11.33 -1.73
CA GLN A 156 -21.47 10.35 -0.72
C GLN A 156 -20.28 9.65 -0.07
N VAL A 157 -19.25 9.31 -0.85
CA VAL A 157 -18.01 8.72 -0.33
C VAL A 157 -17.29 9.72 0.57
N ASP A 158 -17.16 10.97 0.14
CA ASP A 158 -16.53 12.05 0.90
C ASP A 158 -17.24 12.28 2.25
N ALA A 159 -18.57 12.39 2.24
CA ALA A 159 -19.37 12.55 3.46
C ALA A 159 -19.23 11.37 4.44
N LEU A 160 -19.12 10.13 3.92
CA LEU A 160 -18.88 8.95 4.75
C LEU A 160 -17.48 9.00 5.38
N LEU A 161 -16.46 9.38 4.62
CA LEU A 161 -15.08 9.51 5.12
C LEU A 161 -14.95 10.63 6.17
N ASP A 162 -15.62 11.76 5.95
CA ASP A 162 -15.68 12.86 6.91
C ASP A 162 -16.37 12.47 8.21
N ALA A 163 -17.51 11.78 8.12
CA ALA A 163 -18.24 11.30 9.30
C ALA A 163 -17.38 10.32 10.12
N VAL A 164 -16.67 9.41 9.47
CA VAL A 164 -15.75 8.48 10.14
C VAL A 164 -14.55 9.22 10.73
N SER A 165 -13.97 10.18 10.01
CA SER A 165 -12.86 11.00 10.50
C SER A 165 -13.24 11.80 11.75
N ALA A 166 -14.44 12.38 11.77
CA ALA A 166 -14.98 13.08 12.94
C ALA A 166 -15.16 12.13 14.13
N GLN A 167 -15.67 10.91 13.92
CA GLN A 167 -15.79 9.90 14.97
C GLN A 167 -14.43 9.48 15.53
N LEU A 168 -13.42 9.29 14.67
CA LEU A 168 -12.05 8.98 15.11
C LEU A 168 -11.43 10.11 15.92
N HIS A 169 -11.72 11.37 15.56
CA HIS A 169 -11.24 12.53 16.31
C HIS A 169 -11.84 12.61 17.70
N ILE A 170 -13.11 12.24 17.85
CA ILE A 170 -13.80 12.19 19.15
C ILE A 170 -13.25 11.06 20.04
N LEU A 171 -12.82 9.95 19.45
CA LEU A 171 -12.35 8.76 20.17
C LEU A 171 -10.84 8.78 20.51
N ARG A 172 -10.06 9.76 20.02
CA ARG A 172 -8.65 9.90 20.41
C ARG A 172 -8.54 10.41 21.86
N PRO A 173 -7.95 9.66 22.80
CA PRO A 173 -7.62 10.20 24.11
C PRO A 173 -6.51 11.25 23.95
N ARG A 174 -6.62 12.34 24.72
CA ARG A 174 -5.59 13.38 24.83
C ARG A 174 -4.32 12.86 25.49
#